data_AF-A0A2G5II94-F1
#
_entry.id   AF-A0A2G5II94-F1
#
_cell.length_a   1.000
_cell.length_b   1.000
_cell.length_c   1.000
_cell.angle_alpha   90.00
_cell.angle_beta   90.00
_cell.angle_gamma   90.00
#
_symmetry.space_group_name_H-M   'P 1'
#
loop_
_entity.id
_entity.type
_entity.pdbx_description
1 polymer ?
#
loop_
_entity_poly.entity_id
_entity_poly.type
_entity_poly.pdbx_seq_one_letter_code
_entity_poly.pdbx_strand_id
1 'polypeptide(L)'
;MVPELAAALARELVRRADEEQRLMRQARADATPRCRRALADCREANAEALAVIVHRHGWPTADLVGASASTAALMILLHAPDLDFQLSCRDLIAQAAADGRCPALHHVYIADHCAVEQGRPQFYGTRVNPLTLRPYPIRRPETLDERRRDVGLGPLDEQMRTLRDGG
;
A
#
# COMPACT_ATOMS: atom_id res chain seq x y z
N MET A 1 -18.36 -15.53 -0.04
CA MET A 1 -18.34 -15.05 1.36
C MET A 1 -19.73 -14.57 1.73
N VAL A 2 -20.27 -14.90 2.91
CA VAL A 2 -21.60 -14.41 3.30
C VAL A 2 -21.53 -12.90 3.63
N PRO A 3 -22.59 -12.11 3.37
CA PRO A 3 -22.55 -10.65 3.52
C PRO A 3 -22.15 -10.15 4.91
N GLU A 4 -22.59 -10.84 5.97
CA GLU A 4 -22.26 -10.46 7.35
C GLU A 4 -20.75 -10.59 7.65
N LEU A 5 -20.14 -11.66 7.14
CA LEU A 5 -18.69 -11.88 7.26
C LEU A 5 -17.92 -10.83 6.46
N ALA A 6 -18.37 -10.52 5.24
CA ALA A 6 -17.76 -9.48 4.42
C ALA A 6 -17.81 -8.11 5.12
N ALA A 7 -18.94 -7.75 5.71
CA ALA A 7 -19.09 -6.53 6.47
C ALA A 7 -18.22 -6.51 7.75
N ALA A 8 -18.05 -7.64 8.42
CA ALA A 8 -17.16 -7.75 9.57
C ALA A 8 -15.69 -7.57 9.19
N LEU A 9 -15.24 -8.22 8.10
CA LEU A 9 -13.89 -8.04 7.57
C LEU A 9 -13.64 -6.59 7.12
N ALA A 10 -14.63 -5.98 6.47
CA ALA A 10 -14.53 -4.60 6.03
C ALA A 10 -14.29 -3.64 7.20
N ARG A 11 -15.08 -3.78 8.28
CA ARG A 11 -14.91 -2.98 9.50
C ARG A 11 -13.54 -3.20 10.15
N GLU A 12 -13.08 -4.45 10.20
CA GLU A 12 -11.80 -4.77 10.83
C GLU A 12 -10.61 -4.21 10.06
N LEU A 13 -10.61 -4.31 8.72
CA LEU A 13 -9.55 -3.74 7.87
C LEU A 13 -9.44 -2.22 8.06
N VAL A 14 -10.57 -1.51 8.03
CA VAL A 14 -10.60 -0.07 8.24
C VAL A 14 -10.12 0.30 9.64
N ARG A 15 -10.63 -0.38 10.68
CA ARG A 15 -10.22 -0.14 12.07
C ARG A 15 -8.72 -0.27 12.26
N ARG A 16 -8.10 -1.31 11.67
CA ARG A 16 -6.66 -1.56 11.74
C ARG A 16 -5.83 -0.50 11.03
N ALA A 17 -6.24 -0.09 9.83
CA ALA A 17 -5.57 0.96 9.09
C ALA A 17 -5.65 2.31 9.83
N ASP A 18 -6.81 2.65 10.40
CA ASP A 18 -7.01 3.87 11.20
C ASP A 18 -6.16 3.89 12.48
N GLU A 19 -6.07 2.74 13.15
CA GLU A 19 -5.22 2.55 14.32
C GLU A 19 -3.75 2.74 14.00
N GLU A 20 -3.27 2.13 12.92
CA GLU A 20 -1.90 2.29 12.47
C GLU A 20 -1.61 3.74 12.07
N GLN A 21 -2.51 4.39 11.33
CA GLN A 21 -2.35 5.81 10.94
C GLN A 21 -2.29 6.73 12.17
N ARG A 22 -3.05 6.43 13.23
CA ARG A 22 -2.96 7.17 14.51
C ARG A 22 -1.58 6.97 15.14
N LEU A 23 -1.06 5.76 15.20
CA LEU A 23 0.26 5.46 15.75
C LEU A 23 1.38 6.08 14.91
N MET A 24 1.26 6.09 13.57
CA MET A 24 2.18 6.78 12.68
C MET A 24 2.26 8.28 12.97
N ARG A 25 1.10 8.94 13.17
CA ARG A 25 1.06 10.36 13.55
C ARG A 25 1.71 10.60 14.90
N GLN A 26 1.46 9.73 15.89
CA GLN A 26 2.10 9.82 17.20
C GLN A 26 3.62 9.63 17.11
N ALA A 27 4.11 8.62 16.39
CA ALA A 27 5.53 8.38 16.22
C ALA A 27 6.25 9.49 15.43
N ARG A 28 5.53 10.21 14.54
CA ARG A 28 6.05 11.39 13.85
C ARG A 28 6.15 12.60 14.79
N ALA A 29 5.19 12.77 15.70
CA ALA A 29 5.19 13.87 16.68
C ALA A 29 6.16 13.60 17.85
N ASP A 30 6.27 12.34 18.28
CA ASP A 30 7.15 11.88 19.34
C ASP A 30 7.98 10.68 18.87
N ALA A 31 9.25 10.93 18.58
CA ALA A 31 10.21 9.91 18.16
C ALA A 31 10.81 9.12 19.34
N THR A 32 10.07 8.91 20.44
CA THR A 32 10.53 8.03 21.52
C THR A 32 10.60 6.56 21.07
N PRO A 33 11.48 5.75 21.69
CA PRO A 33 11.50 4.30 21.46
C PRO A 33 10.16 3.61 21.73
N ARG A 34 9.37 4.15 22.67
CA ARG A 34 8.03 3.66 22.99
C ARG A 34 7.08 3.80 21.81
N CYS A 35 6.99 5.00 21.21
CA CYS A 35 6.11 5.24 20.07
C CYS A 35 6.54 4.43 18.83
N ARG A 36 7.86 4.31 18.58
CA ARG A 36 8.37 3.44 17.51
C ARG A 36 8.01 1.97 17.71
N ARG A 37 8.15 1.45 18.93
CA ARG A 37 7.80 0.06 19.26
C ARG A 37 6.30 -0.19 19.07
N ALA A 38 5.45 0.69 19.60
CA ALA A 38 4.00 0.56 19.44
C ALA A 38 3.57 0.51 17.97
N LEU A 39 4.19 1.33 17.11
CA LEU A 39 3.92 1.28 15.67
C LEU A 39 4.41 -0.03 15.03
N ALA A 40 5.60 -0.52 15.39
CA ALA A 40 6.13 -1.77 14.88
C ALA A 40 5.25 -2.97 15.29
N ASP A 41 4.86 -3.05 16.57
CA ASP A 41 3.99 -4.12 17.08
C ASP A 41 2.62 -4.08 16.39
N CYS A 42 2.08 -2.89 16.12
CA CYS A 42 0.82 -2.73 15.37
C CYS A 42 0.93 -3.22 13.93
N ARG A 43 2.04 -2.92 13.24
CA ARG A 43 2.29 -3.37 11.86
C ARG A 43 2.42 -4.88 11.77
N GLU A 44 3.12 -5.50 12.72
CA GLU A 44 3.22 -6.97 12.81
C GLU A 44 1.83 -7.59 12.97
N ALA A 45 1.06 -7.13 13.96
CA ALA A 45 -0.29 -7.64 14.21
C ALA A 45 -1.25 -7.39 13.02
N ASN A 46 -1.04 -6.32 12.25
CA ASN A 46 -1.80 -6.03 11.04
C ASN A 46 -1.41 -6.97 9.89
N ALA A 47 -0.12 -7.23 9.69
CA ALA A 47 0.37 -8.17 8.70
C ALA A 47 -0.15 -9.58 8.96
N GLU A 48 -0.10 -10.06 10.20
CA GLU A 48 -0.65 -11.36 10.61
C GLU A 48 -2.15 -11.47 10.31
N ALA A 49 -2.93 -10.44 10.68
CA ALA A 49 -4.37 -10.43 10.44
C ALA A 49 -4.71 -10.42 8.94
N LEU A 50 -3.98 -9.63 8.15
CA LEU A 50 -4.16 -9.60 6.70
C LEU A 50 -3.78 -10.94 6.07
N ALA A 51 -2.69 -11.58 6.52
CA ALA A 51 -2.27 -12.90 6.04
C ALA A 51 -3.36 -13.95 6.28
N VAL A 52 -4.01 -13.95 7.44
CA VAL A 52 -5.14 -14.86 7.73
C VAL A 52 -6.32 -14.61 6.79
N ILE A 53 -6.65 -13.34 6.52
CA ILE A 53 -7.74 -12.98 5.58
C ILE A 53 -7.39 -13.47 4.17
N VAL A 54 -6.19 -13.15 3.68
CA VAL A 54 -5.72 -13.53 2.35
C VAL A 54 -5.67 -15.04 2.18
N HIS A 55 -5.18 -15.77 3.17
CA HIS A 55 -5.12 -17.22 3.13
C HIS A 55 -6.51 -17.87 3.03
N ARG A 56 -7.51 -17.33 3.75
CA ARG A 56 -8.86 -17.91 3.80
C ARG A 56 -9.76 -17.48 2.65
N HIS A 57 -9.56 -16.27 2.13
CA HIS A 57 -10.54 -15.60 1.27
C HIS A 57 -9.95 -15.03 -0.02
N GLY A 58 -8.63 -15.11 -0.21
CA GLY A 58 -7.93 -14.35 -1.24
C GLY A 58 -7.84 -12.87 -0.89
N TRP A 59 -7.38 -12.06 -1.85
CA TRP A 59 -7.27 -10.63 -1.65
C TRP A 59 -8.65 -10.00 -1.35
N PRO A 60 -8.80 -9.16 -0.31
CA PRO A 60 -10.05 -8.48 0.01
C PRO A 60 -10.34 -7.37 -1.02
N THR A 61 -10.95 -7.78 -2.14
CA THR A 61 -11.27 -6.90 -3.27
C THR A 61 -12.41 -5.93 -2.97
N ALA A 62 -12.52 -4.86 -3.76
CA ALA A 62 -13.48 -3.79 -3.51
C ALA A 62 -14.94 -4.25 -3.68
N ASP A 63 -15.21 -5.21 -4.55
CA ASP A 63 -16.52 -5.87 -4.70
C ASP A 63 -16.89 -6.75 -3.50
N LEU A 64 -15.91 -7.30 -2.78
CA LEU A 64 -16.13 -8.14 -1.60
C LEU A 64 -16.32 -7.34 -0.33
N VAL A 65 -15.42 -6.39 -0.05
CA VAL A 65 -15.37 -5.67 1.24
C VAL A 65 -15.67 -4.17 1.13
N GLY A 66 -15.91 -3.67 -0.07
CA GLY A 66 -16.04 -2.24 -0.35
C GLY A 66 -14.69 -1.55 -0.60
N ALA A 67 -14.72 -0.44 -1.33
CA ALA A 67 -13.52 0.29 -1.77
C ALA A 67 -12.64 0.77 -0.60
N SER A 68 -13.24 1.26 0.48
CA SER A 68 -12.51 1.74 1.66
C SER A 68 -11.73 0.62 2.35
N ALA A 69 -12.36 -0.53 2.59
CA ALA A 69 -11.70 -1.66 3.23
C ALA A 69 -10.64 -2.31 2.34
N SER A 70 -10.89 -2.40 1.03
CA SER A 70 -9.88 -2.87 0.08
C SER A 70 -8.65 -1.95 0.05
N THR A 71 -8.86 -0.63 0.15
CA THR A 71 -7.77 0.34 0.27
C THR A 71 -7.04 0.23 1.61
N ALA A 72 -7.77 0.01 2.71
CA ALA A 72 -7.18 -0.25 4.02
C ALA A 72 -6.29 -1.52 4.01
N ALA A 73 -6.72 -2.59 3.33
CA ALA A 73 -5.91 -3.79 3.15
C ALA A 73 -4.60 -3.51 2.40
N LEU A 74 -4.63 -2.70 1.34
CA LEU A 74 -3.41 -2.27 0.63
C LEU A 74 -2.49 -1.46 1.56
N MET A 75 -3.03 -0.52 2.34
CA MET A 75 -2.24 0.29 3.28
C MET A 75 -1.53 -0.58 4.31
N ILE A 76 -2.23 -1.58 4.87
CA ILE A 76 -1.65 -2.58 5.77
C ILE A 76 -0.53 -3.35 5.07
N LEU A 77 -0.79 -3.83 3.84
CA LEU A 77 0.20 -4.60 3.08
C LEU A 77 1.49 -3.81 2.81
N LEU A 78 1.39 -2.54 2.45
CA LEU A 78 2.54 -1.65 2.18
C LEU A 78 3.43 -1.42 3.42
N HIS A 79 2.94 -1.76 4.62
CA HIS A 79 3.68 -1.66 5.86
C HIS A 79 4.00 -3.02 6.50
N ALA A 80 3.60 -4.13 5.86
CA ALA A 80 3.96 -5.48 6.29
C ALA A 80 5.48 -5.68 6.17
N PRO A 81 6.12 -6.39 7.13
CA PRO A 81 7.57 -6.58 7.14
C PRO A 81 8.05 -7.71 6.20
N ASP A 82 7.16 -8.63 5.82
CA ASP A 82 7.50 -9.81 5.02
C ASP A 82 7.34 -9.53 3.51
N LEU A 83 8.46 -9.48 2.80
CA LEU A 83 8.52 -9.26 1.36
C LEU A 83 7.89 -10.41 0.55
N ASP A 84 8.01 -11.67 0.99
CA ASP A 84 7.45 -12.81 0.25
C ASP A 84 5.92 -12.78 0.30
N PHE A 85 5.36 -12.40 1.45
CA PHE A 85 3.94 -12.12 1.59
C PHE A 85 3.48 -10.96 0.71
N GLN A 86 4.24 -9.85 0.66
CA GLN A 86 3.95 -8.72 -0.21
C GLN A 86 3.96 -9.11 -1.69
N LEU A 87 4.92 -9.91 -2.14
CA LEU A 87 5.02 -10.38 -3.51
C LEU A 87 3.84 -11.29 -3.88
N SER A 88 3.46 -12.18 -2.97
CA SER A 88 2.28 -13.04 -3.15
C SER A 88 1.00 -12.22 -3.27
N CYS A 89 0.82 -11.21 -2.41
CA CYS A 89 -0.33 -10.32 -2.47
C CYS A 89 -0.31 -9.41 -3.69
N ARG A 90 0.87 -8.94 -4.14
CA ARG A 90 1.02 -8.16 -5.38
C ARG A 90 0.43 -8.91 -6.57
N ASP A 91 0.69 -10.21 -6.67
CA ASP A 91 0.20 -11.02 -7.79
C ASP A 91 -1.33 -11.24 -7.70
N LEU A 92 -1.87 -11.41 -6.49
CA LEU A 92 -3.32 -11.44 -6.27
C LEU A 92 -3.99 -10.11 -6.62
N ILE A 93 -3.37 -8.98 -6.24
CA ILE A 93 -3.86 -7.63 -6.56
C ILE A 93 -3.79 -7.37 -8.06
N ALA A 94 -2.73 -7.83 -8.74
CA ALA A 94 -2.59 -7.72 -10.19
C ALA A 94 -3.74 -8.43 -10.90
N GLN A 95 -4.06 -9.67 -10.49
CA GLN A 95 -5.20 -10.39 -11.05
C GLN A 95 -6.52 -9.69 -10.74
N ALA A 96 -6.74 -9.26 -9.49
CA ALA A 96 -7.96 -8.56 -9.11
C ALA A 96 -8.16 -7.23 -9.86
N ALA A 97 -7.08 -6.49 -10.13
CA ALA A 97 -7.12 -5.28 -10.93
C ALA A 97 -7.43 -5.58 -12.41
N ALA A 98 -6.84 -6.63 -12.98
CA ALA A 98 -7.15 -7.08 -14.34
C ALA A 98 -8.61 -7.53 -14.49
N ASP A 99 -9.17 -8.13 -13.43
CA ASP A 99 -10.59 -8.52 -13.36
C ASP A 99 -11.54 -7.34 -13.07
N GLY A 100 -11.02 -6.13 -12.83
CA GLY A 100 -11.83 -4.96 -12.46
C GLY A 100 -12.42 -5.01 -11.04
N ARG A 101 -11.94 -5.91 -10.18
CA ARG A 101 -12.40 -6.10 -8.79
C ARG A 101 -11.67 -5.22 -7.78
N CYS A 102 -10.53 -4.65 -8.17
CA CYS A 102 -9.78 -3.65 -7.42
C CYS A 102 -9.41 -2.45 -8.30
N PRO A 103 -9.27 -1.25 -7.72
CA PRO A 103 -8.67 -0.13 -8.44
C PRO A 103 -7.28 -0.49 -8.99
N ALA A 104 -7.00 -0.16 -10.25
CA ALA A 104 -5.69 -0.41 -10.88
C ALA A 104 -4.52 0.21 -10.09
N LEU A 105 -4.78 1.35 -9.43
CA LEU A 105 -3.83 2.02 -8.55
C LEU A 105 -3.33 1.14 -7.40
N HIS A 106 -4.12 0.17 -6.92
CA HIS A 106 -3.66 -0.74 -5.87
C HIS A 106 -2.45 -1.55 -6.34
N HIS A 107 -2.52 -2.11 -7.55
CA HIS A 107 -1.40 -2.84 -8.14
C HIS A 107 -0.19 -1.94 -8.38
N VAL A 108 -0.41 -0.71 -8.86
CA VAL A 108 0.65 0.27 -9.12
C VAL A 108 1.50 0.54 -7.87
N TYR A 109 0.86 0.78 -6.71
CA TYR A 109 1.58 1.06 -5.47
C TYR A 109 2.36 -0.15 -4.95
N ILE A 110 1.75 -1.34 -4.89
CA ILE A 110 2.43 -2.52 -4.35
C ILE A 110 3.53 -3.02 -5.30
N ALA A 111 3.35 -2.90 -6.62
CA ALA A 111 4.37 -3.29 -7.60
C ALA A 111 5.64 -2.43 -7.47
N ASP A 112 5.49 -1.11 -7.38
CA ASP A 112 6.62 -0.21 -7.17
C ASP A 112 7.24 -0.39 -5.76
N HIS A 113 6.44 -0.62 -4.73
CA HIS A 113 6.93 -0.95 -3.39
C HIS A 113 7.84 -2.19 -3.43
N CYS A 114 7.34 -3.32 -3.94
CA CYS A 114 8.13 -4.55 -4.05
C CYS A 114 9.37 -4.38 -4.93
N ALA A 115 9.29 -3.59 -6.01
CA ALA A 115 10.46 -3.31 -6.85
C ALA A 115 11.56 -2.62 -6.04
N VAL A 116 11.22 -1.59 -5.26
CA VAL A 116 12.17 -0.87 -4.42
C VAL A 116 12.76 -1.76 -3.32
N GLU A 117 11.94 -2.56 -2.63
CA GLU A 117 12.42 -3.50 -1.61
C GLU A 117 13.37 -4.58 -2.21
N GLN A 118 13.16 -4.96 -3.47
CA GLN A 118 14.05 -5.85 -4.21
C GLN A 118 15.31 -5.16 -4.79
N GLY A 119 15.51 -3.86 -4.54
CA GLY A 119 16.60 -3.08 -5.12
C GLY A 119 16.48 -2.88 -6.64
N ARG A 120 15.27 -3.02 -7.19
CA ARG A 120 14.97 -2.89 -8.62
C ARG A 120 14.36 -1.52 -8.93
N PRO A 121 14.56 -1.01 -10.17
CA PRO A 121 13.90 0.22 -10.59
C PRO A 121 12.37 0.06 -10.63
N GLN A 122 11.66 1.01 -10.06
CA GLN A 122 10.19 1.10 -10.08
C GLN A 122 9.66 1.46 -11.49
N PHE A 123 8.43 1.07 -11.79
CA PHE A 123 7.84 1.22 -13.12
C PHE A 123 6.95 2.47 -13.24
N TYR A 124 6.22 2.80 -12.18
CA TYR A 124 5.30 3.95 -12.14
C TYR A 124 5.84 5.14 -11.34
N GLY A 125 6.98 4.98 -10.64
CA GLY A 125 7.65 6.07 -9.94
C GLY A 125 6.93 6.53 -8.68
N THR A 126 6.14 5.67 -8.02
CA THR A 126 5.31 6.07 -6.87
C THR A 126 6.08 6.22 -5.57
N ARG A 127 7.24 5.56 -5.43
CA ARG A 127 8.06 5.58 -4.21
C ARG A 127 9.08 6.71 -4.26
N VAL A 128 9.15 7.46 -3.17
CA VAL A 128 10.12 8.55 -2.94
C VAL A 128 10.91 8.23 -1.69
N ASN A 129 12.23 8.45 -1.75
CA ASN A 129 13.10 8.31 -0.60
C ASN A 129 12.81 9.46 0.39
N PRO A 130 12.40 9.17 1.63
CA PRO A 130 11.99 10.21 2.58
C PRO A 130 13.16 11.09 3.07
N LEU A 131 14.40 10.63 2.94
CA LEU A 131 15.59 11.38 3.34
C LEU A 131 16.06 12.34 2.25
N THR A 132 16.04 11.90 0.99
CA THR A 132 16.54 12.71 -0.13
C THR A 132 15.43 13.49 -0.85
N LEU A 133 14.16 13.16 -0.58
CA LEU A 133 12.99 13.67 -1.28
C LEU A 133 13.13 13.53 -2.81
N ARG A 134 13.75 12.43 -3.25
CA ARG A 134 13.90 12.04 -4.66
C ARG A 134 13.24 10.70 -4.90
N PRO A 135 12.66 10.46 -6.09
CA PRO A 135 12.15 9.14 -6.44
C PRO A 135 13.28 8.09 -6.35
N TYR A 136 12.93 6.88 -5.95
CA TYR A 136 13.82 5.73 -6.15
C TYR A 136 14.06 5.49 -7.65
N PRO A 137 15.12 4.76 -8.07
CA PRO A 137 15.43 4.53 -9.48
C PRO A 137 14.22 4.10 -10.31
N ILE A 138 14.05 4.66 -11.49
CA ILE A 138 12.88 4.44 -12.36
C ILE A 138 13.31 3.68 -13.61
N ARG A 139 12.56 2.64 -13.97
CA ARG A 139 12.72 1.93 -15.23
C ARG A 139 12.21 2.80 -16.37
N ARG A 140 13.04 3.04 -17.40
CA ARG A 140 12.66 3.79 -18.61
C ARG A 140 11.97 5.12 -18.26
N PRO A 141 12.67 6.05 -17.60
CA PRO A 141 12.10 7.33 -17.16
C PRO A 141 11.52 8.16 -18.31
N GLU A 142 12.03 8.01 -19.53
CA GLU A 142 11.58 8.70 -20.74
C GLU A 142 10.11 8.44 -21.11
N THR A 143 9.55 7.29 -20.69
CA THR A 143 8.16 6.89 -20.96
C THR A 143 7.32 6.84 -19.68
N LEU A 144 7.82 7.40 -18.58
CA LEU A 144 7.17 7.31 -17.27
C LEU A 144 5.79 7.96 -17.25
N ASP A 145 5.70 9.20 -17.70
CA ASP A 145 4.46 9.99 -17.57
C ASP A 145 3.34 9.44 -18.46
N GLU A 146 3.67 8.77 -19.57
CA GLU A 146 2.71 8.04 -20.39
C GLU A 146 2.07 6.90 -19.58
N ARG A 147 2.91 6.05 -18.97
CA ARG A 147 2.42 4.94 -18.14
C ARG A 147 1.66 5.40 -16.91
N ARG A 148 2.07 6.51 -16.30
CA ARG A 148 1.37 7.13 -15.16
C ARG A 148 -0.03 7.58 -15.60
N ARG A 149 -0.14 8.24 -16.75
CA ARG A 149 -1.44 8.67 -17.31
C ARG A 149 -2.36 7.49 -17.56
N ASP A 150 -1.86 6.38 -18.11
CA ASP A 150 -2.65 5.19 -18.42
C ASP A 150 -3.31 4.55 -17.18
N VAL A 151 -2.72 4.74 -15.99
CA VAL A 151 -3.25 4.24 -14.71
C VAL A 151 -3.91 5.32 -13.85
N GLY A 152 -4.12 6.52 -14.41
CA GLY A 152 -4.78 7.63 -13.71
C GLY A 152 -3.90 8.41 -12.73
N LEU A 153 -2.58 8.28 -12.82
CA LEU A 153 -1.63 9.12 -12.10
C LEU A 153 -1.28 10.38 -12.92
N GLY A 154 -1.12 11.52 -12.24
CA GLY A 154 -0.52 12.72 -12.83
C GLY A 154 0.98 12.55 -13.08
N PRO A 155 1.61 13.45 -13.87
CA PRO A 155 3.05 13.47 -14.09
C PRO A 155 3.87 13.37 -12.79
N LEU A 156 5.04 12.73 -12.84
CA LEU A 156 5.88 12.59 -11.63
C LEU A 156 6.26 13.96 -11.05
N ASP A 157 6.54 14.93 -11.91
CA ASP A 157 6.93 16.28 -11.48
C ASP A 157 5.86 16.98 -10.63
N GLU A 158 4.57 16.72 -10.88
CA GLU A 158 3.48 17.28 -10.05
C GLU A 158 3.54 16.72 -8.63
N GLN A 159 3.69 15.39 -8.50
CA GLN A 159 3.90 14.73 -7.21
C GLN A 159 5.14 15.31 -6.49
N MET A 160 6.24 15.52 -7.22
CA MET A 160 7.47 16.06 -6.64
C MET A 160 7.33 17.51 -6.19
N ARG A 161 6.51 18.34 -6.86
CA ARG A 161 6.21 19.71 -6.41
C ARG A 161 5.40 19.70 -5.11
N THR A 162 4.34 18.89 -5.04
CA THR A 162 3.53 18.78 -3.81
C THR A 162 4.35 18.33 -2.61
N LEU A 163 5.33 17.44 -2.80
CA LEU A 163 6.24 17.01 -1.73
C LEU A 163 7.22 18.10 -1.27
N ARG A 164 7.59 19.04 -2.15
CA ARG A 164 8.45 20.19 -1.81
C ARG A 164 7.66 21.28 -1.10
N ASP A 165 6.43 21.51 -1.54
CA ASP A 165 5.59 22.60 -1.04
C ASP A 165 4.90 22.26 0.31
N GLY A 166 4.78 20.97 0.63
CA GLY A 166 4.23 20.47 1.91
C GLY A 166 5.27 20.07 2.95
N GLY A 167 6.54 20.41 2.74
CA GLY A 167 7.69 20.10 3.60
C GLY A 167 7.97 21.14 4.67
#